data_AF-A0A9P8JXM6-F1
#
_entry.id   AF-A0A9P8JXM6-F1
#
_cell.length_a   1.000
_cell.length_b   1.000
_cell.length_c   1.000
_cell.angle_alpha   90.00
_cell.angle_beta   90.00
_cell.angle_gamma   90.00
#
_symmetry.space_group_name_H-M   'P 1'
#
loop_
_entity.id
_entity.type
_entity.pdbx_description
1 polymer ?
#
loop_
_entity_poly.entity_id
_entity_poly.type
_entity_poly.pdbx_seq_one_letter_code
_entity_poly.pdbx_strand_id
1 'polypeptide(L)'
;MEQQIVQLLHDTQSPNHAPRRNAELQLRQLYTNPTFAPTLIAVATHQSIDLPIRQAALLFLKQFVQQVWSPQFEEFKGEMLVSVQDRAKLRQALLDLATDAHQERKIKSAASIVVS
;
A
#
# COMPACT_ATOMS: atom_id res chain seq x y z
N MET A 1 -10.33 -9.03 -5.71
CA MET A 1 -9.67 -8.25 -4.63
C MET A 1 -9.16 -6.91 -5.14
N GLU A 2 -8.45 -6.84 -6.27
CA GLU A 2 -7.94 -5.56 -6.81
C GLU A 2 -9.03 -4.49 -6.97
N GLN A 3 -10.14 -4.80 -7.65
CA GLN A 3 -11.27 -3.87 -7.80
C GLN A 3 -11.82 -3.38 -6.45
N GLN A 4 -11.87 -4.25 -5.44
CA GLN A 4 -12.28 -3.88 -4.08
C GLN A 4 -11.28 -2.90 -3.45
N ILE A 5 -9.98 -3.17 -3.56
CA ILE A 5 -8.93 -2.27 -3.05
C ILE A 5 -8.98 -0.92 -3.76
N VAL A 6 -9.16 -0.89 -5.08
CA VAL A 6 -9.31 0.35 -5.85
C VAL A 6 -10.51 1.16 -5.36
N GLN A 7 -11.66 0.52 -5.17
CA GLN A 7 -12.86 1.19 -4.67
C GLN A 7 -12.65 1.73 -3.24
N LEU A 8 -12.06 0.94 -2.35
CA LEU A 8 -11.78 1.38 -0.99
C LEU A 8 -10.80 2.57 -0.99
N LEU A 9 -9.72 2.51 -1.77
CA LEU A 9 -8.76 3.61 -1.90
C LEU A 9 -9.39 4.87 -2.50
N HIS A 10 -10.32 4.73 -3.44
CA HIS A 10 -11.13 5.85 -3.91
C HIS A 10 -11.97 6.44 -2.77
N ASP A 11 -12.67 5.60 -2.00
CA ASP A 11 -13.55 6.07 -0.92
C ASP A 11 -12.78 6.70 0.25
N THR A 12 -11.51 6.33 0.48
CA THR A 12 -10.63 7.02 1.44
C THR A 12 -10.38 8.49 1.08
N GLN A 13 -10.59 8.87 -0.18
CA GLN A 13 -10.41 10.23 -0.67
C GLN A 13 -11.73 11.01 -0.68
N SER A 14 -12.83 10.42 -0.20
CA SER A 14 -14.13 11.09 -0.11
C SER A 14 -14.04 12.36 0.76
N PRO A 15 -14.69 13.47 0.35
CA PRO A 15 -14.84 14.63 1.22
C PRO A 15 -15.71 14.32 2.45
N ASN A 16 -16.57 13.30 2.35
CA ASN A 16 -17.47 12.89 3.42
C ASN A 16 -16.73 12.00 4.43
N HIS A 17 -16.90 12.29 5.73
CA HIS A 17 -16.23 11.55 6.79
C HIS A 17 -16.65 10.07 6.87
N ALA A 18 -17.94 9.77 6.70
CA ALA A 18 -18.44 8.40 6.89
C ALA A 18 -17.90 7.38 5.84
N PRO A 19 -17.95 7.65 4.52
CA PRO A 19 -17.35 6.76 3.53
C PRO A 19 -15.84 6.58 3.74
N ARG A 20 -15.11 7.67 3.99
CA ARG A 20 -13.67 7.64 4.23
C ARG A 20 -13.31 6.74 5.41
N ARG A 21 -13.94 6.96 6.56
CA ARG A 21 -13.69 6.17 7.78
C ARG A 21 -14.03 4.69 7.58
N ASN A 22 -15.13 4.39 6.88
CA ASN A 22 -15.51 3.01 6.60
C ASN A 22 -14.46 2.32 5.72
N ALA A 23 -14.01 3.00 4.65
CA ALA A 23 -12.99 2.46 3.76
C ALA A 23 -11.66 2.19 4.46
N GLU A 24 -11.19 3.13 5.31
CA GLU A 24 -10.00 2.95 6.13
C GLU A 24 -10.11 1.73 7.07
N LEU A 25 -11.28 1.53 7.70
CA LEU A 25 -11.51 0.37 8.58
C LEU A 25 -11.50 -0.94 7.80
N GLN A 26 -12.15 -0.98 6.63
CA GLN A 26 -12.15 -2.16 5.77
C GLN A 26 -10.76 -2.50 5.25
N LEU A 27 -9.96 -1.49 4.85
CA LEU A 27 -8.57 -1.71 4.44
C LEU A 27 -7.74 -2.33 5.58
N ARG A 28 -7.94 -1.90 6.83
CA ARG A 28 -7.26 -2.49 8.00
C ARG A 28 -7.67 -3.94 8.25
N GLN A 29 -8.92 -4.30 8.03
CA GLN A 29 -9.39 -5.68 8.18
C GLN A 29 -8.73 -6.64 7.19
N LEU A 30 -8.21 -6.12 6.06
CA LEU A 30 -7.52 -6.92 5.05
C LEU A 30 -6.04 -7.18 5.37
N TYR A 31 -5.49 -6.66 6.47
CA TYR A 31 -4.06 -6.81 6.80
C TYR A 31 -3.62 -8.27 6.95
N THR A 32 -4.48 -9.13 7.46
CA THR A 32 -4.20 -10.56 7.64
C THR A 32 -4.31 -11.34 6.33
N ASN A 33 -4.83 -10.72 5.25
CA ASN A 33 -4.90 -11.37 3.96
C ASN A 33 -3.52 -11.33 3.27
N PRO A 34 -2.91 -12.49 2.95
CA PRO A 34 -1.57 -12.54 2.35
C PRO A 34 -1.49 -11.86 0.98
N THR A 35 -2.62 -11.69 0.29
CA THR A 35 -2.68 -11.02 -1.01
C THR A 35 -2.85 -9.50 -0.92
N PHE A 36 -3.02 -8.94 0.28
CA PHE A 36 -3.24 -7.50 0.50
C PHE A 36 -2.08 -6.64 0.00
N ALA A 37 -0.87 -6.85 0.52
CA ALA A 37 0.31 -6.08 0.12
C ALA A 37 0.67 -6.26 -1.38
N PRO A 38 0.65 -7.50 -1.94
CA PRO A 38 0.81 -7.68 -3.39
C PRO A 38 -0.24 -6.93 -4.22
N THR A 39 -1.50 -6.89 -3.78
CA THR A 39 -2.57 -6.17 -4.48
C THR A 39 -2.33 -4.66 -4.45
N LEU A 40 -1.84 -4.09 -3.35
CA LEU A 40 -1.49 -2.66 -3.29
C LEU A 40 -0.36 -2.30 -4.27
N ILE A 41 0.64 -3.19 -4.42
CA ILE A 41 1.69 -3.01 -5.43
C ILE A 41 1.11 -3.07 -6.85
N ALA A 42 0.26 -4.06 -7.15
CA ALA A 42 -0.37 -4.19 -8.46
C ALA A 42 -1.20 -2.95 -8.82
N VAL A 43 -1.97 -2.42 -7.86
CA VAL A 43 -2.70 -1.15 -8.04
C VAL A 43 -1.74 -0.01 -8.34
N ALA A 44 -0.61 0.09 -7.65
CA ALA A 44 0.37 1.15 -7.88
C ALA A 44 1.07 1.06 -9.24
N THR A 45 1.27 -0.14 -9.79
CA THR A 45 1.94 -0.38 -11.08
C THR A 45 1.01 -0.19 -12.29
N HIS A 46 -0.29 -0.45 -12.13
CA HIS A 46 -1.27 -0.36 -13.23
C HIS A 46 -1.49 1.08 -13.70
N GLN A 47 -1.00 1.41 -14.90
CA GLN A 47 -1.08 2.76 -15.48
C GLN A 47 -2.51 3.20 -15.84
N SER A 48 -3.45 2.26 -15.97
CA SER A 48 -4.87 2.54 -16.23
C SER A 48 -5.64 3.02 -15.00
N ILE A 49 -5.05 2.96 -13.81
CA ILE A 49 -5.64 3.42 -12.56
C ILE A 49 -5.24 4.88 -12.35
N ASP A 50 -6.17 5.70 -11.86
CA ASP A 50 -5.91 7.11 -11.61
C ASP A 50 -4.75 7.31 -10.62
N LEU A 51 -3.90 8.29 -10.95
CA LEU A 51 -2.70 8.62 -10.19
C LEU A 51 -2.93 8.79 -8.66
N PRO A 52 -4.00 9.45 -8.18
CA PRO A 52 -4.26 9.58 -6.75
C PRO A 52 -4.52 8.24 -6.05
N ILE A 53 -5.20 7.30 -6.72
CA ILE A 53 -5.46 5.96 -6.18
C ILE A 53 -4.16 5.15 -6.11
N ARG A 54 -3.34 5.22 -7.16
CA ARG A 54 -2.03 4.57 -7.20
C ARG A 54 -1.11 5.09 -6.09
N GLN A 55 -1.12 6.40 -5.86
CA GLN A 55 -0.38 7.03 -4.76
C GLN A 55 -0.93 6.57 -3.40
N ALA A 56 -2.25 6.55 -3.22
CA ALA A 56 -2.89 6.08 -1.99
C ALA A 56 -2.51 4.63 -1.68
N ALA A 57 -2.46 3.75 -2.69
CA ALA A 57 -2.04 2.36 -2.51
C ALA A 57 -0.64 2.24 -1.86
N LEU A 58 0.32 3.04 -2.31
CA LEU A 58 1.67 3.06 -1.73
C LEU A 58 1.70 3.66 -0.31
N LEU A 59 0.90 4.68 -0.04
CA LEU A 59 0.80 5.27 1.32
C LEU A 59 0.18 4.28 2.32
N PHE A 60 -0.84 3.53 1.92
CA PHE A 60 -1.40 2.46 2.74
C PHE A 60 -0.41 1.30 2.91
N LEU A 61 0.35 0.96 1.86
CA LEU A 61 1.40 -0.05 1.97
C LEU A 61 2.49 0.38 2.98
N LYS A 62 2.87 1.66 3.01
CA LYS A 62 3.78 2.19 4.03
C LYS A 62 3.24 1.94 5.44
N GLN A 63 1.98 2.32 5.70
CA GLN A 63 1.35 2.13 7.01
C GLN A 63 1.28 0.65 7.39
N PHE A 64 0.99 -0.22 6.43
CA PHE A 64 1.00 -1.67 6.62
C PHE A 64 2.39 -2.16 7.02
N VAL A 65 3.44 -1.77 6.29
CA VAL A 65 4.83 -2.13 6.58
C VAL A 65 5.24 -1.72 8.00
N GLN A 66 5.01 -0.47 8.38
CA GLN A 66 5.35 0.06 9.70
C GLN A 66 4.63 -0.72 10.82
N GLN A 67 3.40 -1.20 10.58
CA GLN A 67 2.61 -1.88 11.60
C GLN A 67 2.94 -3.37 11.78
N VAL A 68 3.52 -4.04 10.77
CA VAL A 68 3.54 -5.51 10.73
C VAL A 68 4.88 -6.14 10.33
N TRP A 69 5.90 -5.35 9.95
CA TRP A 69 7.19 -5.92 9.52
C TRP A 69 8.21 -6.10 10.63
N SER A 70 8.21 -5.23 11.64
CA SER A 70 9.26 -5.24 12.66
C SER A 70 8.81 -4.60 13.97
N PRO A 71 9.16 -5.20 15.13
CA PRO A 71 9.02 -4.59 16.45
C PRO A 71 9.83 -3.30 16.67
N GLN A 72 10.76 -2.96 15.78
CA GLN A 72 11.52 -1.71 15.88
C GLN A 72 10.73 -0.48 15.41
N PHE A 73 9.63 -0.68 14.67
CA PHE A 73 8.75 0.42 14.29
C PHE A 73 7.87 0.83 15.48
N GLU A 74 7.73 2.14 15.69
CA GLU A 74 6.86 2.71 16.73
C GLU A 74 5.40 2.27 16.53
N GLU A 75 4.96 2.14 15.29
CA GLU A 75 3.60 1.75 14.93
C GLU A 75 3.36 0.23 14.97
N PHE A 76 4.34 -0.58 15.36
CA PHE A 76 4.23 -2.04 15.32
C PHE A 76 3.09 -2.55 16.21
N LYS A 77 2.24 -3.42 15.65
CA LYS A 77 1.02 -3.93 16.31
C LYS A 77 1.18 -5.27 17.00
N GLY A 78 2.41 -5.76 17.17
CA GLY A 78 2.69 -7.01 17.88
C GLY A 78 2.69 -8.26 17.01
N GLU A 79 2.27 -8.18 15.75
CA GLU A 79 2.15 -9.34 14.85
C GLU A 79 2.97 -9.16 13.57
N MET A 80 3.82 -10.15 13.28
CA MET A 80 4.51 -10.24 12.00
C MET A 80 3.64 -10.97 10.98
N LEU A 81 2.93 -10.21 10.14
CA LEU A 81 1.96 -10.76 9.17
C LEU A 81 2.56 -11.18 7.82
N VAL A 82 3.84 -10.87 7.56
CA VAL A 82 4.49 -11.09 6.25
C VAL A 82 5.75 -11.93 6.39
N SER A 83 5.85 -12.99 5.58
CA SER A 83 7.03 -13.87 5.54
C SER A 83 8.29 -13.11 5.11
N VAL A 84 9.49 -13.62 5.45
CA VAL A 84 10.77 -13.02 5.00
C VAL A 84 10.85 -12.99 3.47
N GLN A 85 10.39 -14.06 2.81
CA GLN A 85 10.41 -14.17 1.35
C GLN A 85 9.50 -13.13 0.69
N ASP A 86 8.29 -12.93 1.21
CA ASP A 86 7.36 -11.96 0.65
C ASP A 86 7.80 -10.51 0.92
N ARG A 87 8.48 -10.26 2.06
CA ARG A 87 9.16 -8.98 2.31
C ARG A 87 10.23 -8.69 1.25
N ALA A 88 11.03 -9.69 0.87
CA ALA A 88 12.05 -9.52 -0.17
C ALA A 88 11.41 -9.19 -1.54
N LYS A 89 10.33 -9.90 -1.92
CA LYS A 89 9.59 -9.61 -3.16
C LYS A 89 8.99 -8.20 -3.17
N LEU A 90 8.38 -7.77 -2.06
CA LEU A 90 7.80 -6.43 -1.93
C LEU A 90 8.87 -5.34 -2.05
N ARG A 91 10.03 -5.52 -1.42
CA ARG A 91 11.16 -4.58 -1.55
C ARG A 91 11.66 -4.46 -2.98
N GLN A 92 11.79 -5.57 -3.70
CA GLN A 92 12.20 -5.54 -5.11
C GLN A 92 11.19 -4.76 -5.95
N ALA A 93 9.89 -5.06 -5.82
CA ALA A 93 8.86 -4.36 -6.58
C ALA A 93 8.81 -2.85 -6.28
N LEU A 94 9.03 -2.45 -5.03
CA LEU A 94 9.11 -1.04 -4.65
C LEU A 94 10.36 -0.35 -5.22
N LEU A 95 11.50 -1.05 -5.25
CA LEU A 95 12.73 -0.54 -5.86
C LEU A 95 12.55 -0.33 -7.37
N ASP A 96 11.93 -1.30 -8.05
CA ASP A 96 11.62 -1.20 -9.48
C ASP A 96 10.73 0.02 -9.75
N LEU A 97 9.66 0.21 -8.96
CA LEU A 97 8.79 1.38 -9.04
C LEU A 97 9.52 2.72 -8.77
N ALA A 98 10.42 2.74 -7.79
CA ALA A 98 11.14 3.96 -7.41
C ALA A 98 12.22 4.36 -8.44
N THR A 99 12.74 3.39 -9.21
CA THR A 99 13.84 3.59 -10.16
C THR A 99 13.40 3.67 -11.61
N ASP A 100 12.17 3.24 -11.94
CA ASP A 100 11.61 3.35 -13.30
C ASP A 100 11.64 4.80 -13.81
N ALA A 101 12.28 5.00 -14.96
CA ALA A 101 12.44 6.30 -15.62
C ALA A 101 11.15 6.83 -16.25
N HIS A 102 10.22 5.94 -16.62
CA HIS A 102 8.95 6.28 -17.25
C HIS A 102 7.82 6.47 -16.23
N GLN A 103 8.11 6.24 -14.94
CA GLN A 103 7.12 6.34 -13.89
C GLN A 103 6.91 7.78 -13.41
N GLU A 104 5.67 8.07 -13.05
CA GLU A 104 5.25 9.34 -12.47
C GLU A 104 6.04 9.68 -11.20
N ARG A 105 6.54 10.92 -11.09
CA ARG A 105 7.39 11.35 -9.95
C ARG A 105 6.73 11.10 -8.59
N LYS A 106 5.41 11.30 -8.49
CA LYS A 106 4.64 11.05 -7.26
C LYS A 106 4.67 9.58 -6.84
N ILE A 107 4.61 8.66 -7.81
CA ILE A 107 4.67 7.21 -7.56
C ILE A 107 6.08 6.82 -7.14
N LYS A 108 7.11 7.35 -7.81
CA LYS A 108 8.51 7.10 -7.44
C LYS A 108 8.81 7.53 -6.01
N SER A 109 8.40 8.75 -5.65
CA SER A 109 8.57 9.27 -4.29
C SER A 109 7.79 8.46 -3.26
N ALA A 110 6.54 8.09 -3.56
CA ALA A 110 5.75 7.26 -2.64
C ALA A 110 6.37 5.88 -2.44
N ALA A 111 6.86 5.22 -3.51
CA ALA A 111 7.53 3.93 -3.41
C ALA A 111 8.83 4.01 -2.60
N SER A 112 9.63 5.05 -2.81
CA SER A 112 10.86 5.30 -2.04
C SER A 112 10.59 5.44 -0.54
N ILE A 113 9.48 6.09 -0.16
CA ILE A 113 9.10 6.30 1.25
C ILE A 113 8.70 4.98 1.93
N VAL A 114 8.20 3.99 1.20
CA VAL A 114 7.83 2.68 1.77
C VAL A 114 9.07 1.87 2.15
N VAL A 115 10.18 2.05 1.43
CA VAL A 115 11.43 1.30 1.61
C VAL A 115 12.37 1.96 2.62
N SER A 116 12.18 3.25 2.90
CA SER A 116 12.99 4.05 3.84
C SER A 116 12.55 3.82 5.29
#